data_AF-A0A961E435-F1
#
_entry.id   AF-A0A961E435-F1
#
_cell.length_a   1.000
_cell.length_b   1.000
_cell.length_c   1.000
_cell.angle_alpha   90.00
_cell.angle_beta   90.00
_cell.angle_gamma   90.00
#
_symmetry.space_group_name_H-M   'P 1'
#
loop_
_entity.id
_entity.type
_entity.pdbx_description
1 polymer ?
#
loop_
_entity_poly.entity_id
_entity_poly.type
_entity_poly.pdbx_seq_one_letter_code
_entity_poly.pdbx_strand_id
1 'polypeptide(L)' 'MSRIAIIGGGNMGEALLSGLLRAGRPVKDLVVSEKSPERSEYLSRTYGVRLASVSDAVENVGFVILAVKPHDIDPVI' A
#
# COMPACT_ATOMS: atom_id res chain seq x y z
N MET A 1 -4.81 -7.96 -14.48
CA MET A 1 -4.83 -8.51 -13.11
C MET A 1 -5.53 -7.53 -12.20
N SER A 2 -6.19 -7.99 -11.13
CA SER A 2 -6.92 -7.11 -10.20
C SER A 2 -5.93 -6.32 -9.32
N ARG A 3 -6.14 -5.00 -9.16
CA ARG A 3 -5.29 -4.14 -8.30
C ARG A 3 -5.26 -4.63 -6.84
N ILE A 4 -4.14 -4.39 -6.16
CA ILE A 4 -3.97 -4.62 -4.71
C ILE A 4 -3.76 -3.28 -4.02
N ALA A 5 -4.55 -3.01 -2.98
CA ALA A 5 -4.32 -1.91 -2.05
C ALA A 5 -3.56 -2.41 -0.82
N ILE A 6 -2.49 -1.70 -0.42
CA ILE A 6 -1.78 -1.94 0.83
C ILE A 6 -2.04 -0.76 1.75
N ILE A 7 -2.76 -1.00 2.85
CA ILE A 7 -3.06 0.02 3.85
C ILE A 7 -2.05 -0.11 4.97
N GLY A 8 -1.19 0.91 5.12
CA GLY A 8 -0.03 0.89 5.99
C GLY A 8 1.25 0.59 5.21
N GLY A 9 2.02 1.63 4.93
CA GLY A 9 3.38 1.57 4.36
C GLY A 9 4.48 1.46 5.41
N GLY A 10 4.20 0.84 6.56
CA GLY A 10 5.17 0.47 7.59
C GLY A 10 6.16 -0.61 7.11
N ASN A 11 7.02 -1.11 7.99
CA ASN A 11 8.00 -2.17 7.63
C ASN A 11 7.33 -3.40 6.99
N MET A 12 6.17 -3.82 7.50
CA MET A 12 5.42 -4.96 6.95
C MET A 12 4.85 -4.63 5.56
N GLY A 13 4.19 -3.48 5.40
CA GLY A 13 3.59 -3.09 4.13
C GLY A 13 4.64 -2.91 3.03
N GLU A 14 5.80 -2.36 3.38
CA GLU A 14 6.93 -2.25 2.46
C GLU A 14 7.55 -3.61 2.11
N ALA A 15 7.69 -4.52 3.07
CA ALA A 15 8.16 -5.87 2.81
C ALA A 15 7.23 -6.62 1.85
N LEU A 16 5.92 -6.48 2.03
CA LEU A 16 4.92 -7.04 1.11
C LEU A 16 4.96 -6.38 -0.26
N LEU A 17 5.04 -5.05 -0.31
CA LEU A 17 5.18 -4.28 -1.56
C LEU A 17 6.40 -4.76 -2.36
N SER A 18 7.58 -4.74 -1.74
CA SER A 18 8.84 -5.13 -2.38
C SER A 18 8.83 -6.61 -2.79
N GLY A 19 8.23 -7.49 -1.99
CA GLY A 19 8.02 -8.89 -2.33
C GLY A 19 7.14 -9.08 -3.56
N LEU A 20 6.01 -8.38 -3.64
CA LEU A 20 5.10 -8.43 -4.80
C LEU A 20 5.77 -7.92 -6.07
N LEU A 21 6.52 -6.82 -5.99
CA LEU A 21 7.29 -6.30 -7.12
C LEU A 21 8.35 -7.30 -7.59
N ARG A 22 9.11 -7.90 -6.66
CA ARG A 22 10.09 -8.95 -6.97
C ARG A 22 9.46 -10.20 -7.60
N ALA A 23 8.22 -10.52 -7.22
CA ALA A 23 7.44 -11.60 -7.82
C ALA A 23 6.89 -11.28 -9.23
N GLY A 24 7.22 -10.12 -9.80
CA GLY A 24 6.83 -9.72 -11.15
C GLY A 24 5.49 -8.99 -11.22
N ARG A 25 4.92 -8.57 -10.09
CA ARG A 25 3.70 -7.78 -10.08
C ARG A 25 3.96 -6.38 -10.67
N PRO A 26 3.16 -5.89 -11.64
CA PRO A 26 3.35 -4.55 -12.17
C PRO A 26 3.09 -3.47 -11.12
N VAL A 27 3.95 -2.45 -11.06
CA VAL A 27 3.82 -1.30 -10.14
C VAL A 27 2.44 -0.63 -10.27
N LYS A 28 1.92 -0.48 -11.49
CA LYS A 28 0.59 0.09 -11.78
C LYS A 28 -0.57 -0.68 -11.14
N ASP A 29 -0.35 -1.93 -10.77
CA ASP A 29 -1.36 -2.79 -10.16
C ASP A 29 -1.30 -2.75 -8.61
N LEU A 30 -0.47 -1.88 -8.05
CA LEU A 30 -0.25 -1.69 -6.61
C LEU A 30 -0.52 -0.23 -6.23
N VAL A 31 -1.22 -0.04 -5.12
CA VAL A 31 -1.44 1.27 -4.50
C VAL A 31 -1.20 1.15 -3.00
N VAL A 32 -0.57 2.16 -2.42
CA VAL A 32 -0.26 2.18 -0.97
C VAL A 32 -0.93 3.37 -0.32
N SER A 33 -1.52 3.15 0.84
CA SER A 33 -1.95 4.23 1.73
C SER A 33 -1.07 4.26 2.97
N GLU A 34 -0.49 5.41 3.27
CA GLU A 34 0.41 5.60 4.39
C GLU A 34 0.19 7.01 4.99
N LYS A 35 0.21 7.13 6.33
CA LYS A 35 -0.15 8.36 7.05
C LYS A 35 1.02 9.34 7.25
N SER A 36 2.24 8.84 7.37
CA SER A 36 3.49 9.60 7.43
C SER A 36 3.91 10.15 6.06
N PRO A 37 3.95 11.48 5.88
CA PRO A 37 4.39 12.08 4.62
C PRO A 37 5.79 11.64 4.18
N GLU A 38 6.71 11.47 5.13
CA GLU A 38 8.08 11.04 4.87
C GLU A 38 8.12 9.61 4.32
N ARG A 39 7.42 8.67 4.97
CA ARG A 39 7.35 7.28 4.49
C ARG A 39 6.65 7.21 3.15
N SER A 40 5.59 7.99 2.99
CA SER A 40 4.86 8.12 1.72
C SER A 40 5.80 8.53 0.59
N GLU A 41 6.51 9.65 0.74
CA GLU A 41 7.45 10.12 -0.27
C GLU A 41 8.54 9.09 -0.57
N TYR A 42 9.10 8.46 0.46
CA TYR A 42 10.08 7.39 0.32
C TYR A 42 9.55 6.21 -0.51
N LEU A 43 8.33 5.72 -0.23
CA LEU A 43 7.75 4.59 -0.95
C LEU A 43 7.49 4.91 -2.41
N SER A 44 6.98 6.12 -2.69
CA SER A 44 6.75 6.57 -4.05
C SER A 44 8.06 6.69 -4.84
N ARG A 45 9.09 7.31 -4.26
CA ARG A 45 10.40 7.49 -4.92
C ARG A 45 11.15 6.16 -5.12
N THR A 46 11.11 5.27 -4.14
CA THR A 46 11.88 4.02 -4.14
C THR A 46 11.24 2.95 -5.03
N TYR A 47 9.91 2.83 -4.98
CA TYR A 47 9.19 1.73 -5.64
C TYR A 47 8.32 2.18 -6.81
N GLY A 48 8.19 3.49 -7.05
CA GLY A 48 7.36 4.05 -8.13
C GLY A 48 5.85 3.85 -7.93
N VAL A 49 5.42 3.45 -6.72
CA VAL A 49 4.01 3.16 -6.44
C VAL A 49 3.17 4.42 -6.34
N ARG A 50 1.90 4.29 -6.73
CA ARG A 50 0.90 5.31 -6.46
C ARG A 50 0.59 5.33 -4.97
N LEU A 51 0.59 6.54 -4.41
CA LEU A 51 0.05 6.79 -3.07
C LEU A 51 -1.34 7.38 -3.13
N ALA A 52 -2.16 7.03 -2.14
CA ALA A 52 -3.55 7.44 -2.08
C ALA A 52 -4.06 7.44 -0.63
N SER A 53 -5.15 8.17 -0.41
CA SER A 53 -5.95 8.02 0.81
C SER A 53 -6.49 6.58 0.90
N VAL A 54 -6.93 6.15 2.09
CA VAL A 54 -7.50 4.80 2.26
C VAL A 54 -8.71 4.61 1.33
N SER A 55 -9.61 5.59 1.28
CA SER A 55 -10.80 5.54 0.42
C SER A 55 -10.42 5.38 -1.06
N ASP A 56 -9.50 6.20 -1.56
CA ASP A 56 -9.11 6.16 -2.97
C ASP A 56 -8.28 4.91 -3.31
N ALA A 57 -7.51 4.39 -2.34
CA ALA A 57 -6.70 3.20 -2.52
C ALA A 57 -7.56 1.94 -2.70
N VAL A 58 -8.70 1.86 -2.01
CA VAL A 58 -9.60 0.69 -2.09
C VAL A 58 -10.61 0.78 -3.24
N GLU A 59 -10.66 1.88 -3.97
CA GLU A 59 -11.51 1.99 -5.16
C GLU A 59 -11.07 1.03 -6.27
N ASN A 60 -11.99 0.19 -6.72
CA ASN A 60 -11.79 -0.71 -7.88
C ASN A 60 -10.58 -1.66 -7.74
N VAL A 61 -10.33 -2.15 -6.51
CA VAL A 61 -9.29 -3.16 -6.23
C VAL A 61 -9.89 -4.54 -6.02
N GLY A 62 -9.13 -5.59 -6.33
CA GLY A 62 -9.55 -6.97 -6.07
C GLY A 62 -9.13 -7.49 -4.70
N PHE A 63 -8.14 -6.83 -4.08
CA PHE A 63 -7.59 -7.23 -2.80
C PHE A 63 -7.17 -6.00 -1.99
N VAL A 64 -7.39 -6.07 -0.68
CA VAL A 64 -6.91 -5.10 0.30
C VAL A 64 -6.06 -5.84 1.33
N ILE A 65 -4.87 -5.32 1.58
CA ILE A 65 -3.93 -5.82 2.59
C ILE A 65 -3.88 -4.77 3.70
N LEU A 66 -4.33 -5.14 4.90
CA LEU A 66 -4.22 -4.30 6.10
C LEU A 66 -2.87 -4.59 6.77
N ALA A 67 -1.90 -3.70 6.55
CA ALA A 67 -0.55 -3.74 7.13
C ALA A 67 -0.33 -2.63 8.17
N VAL A 68 -1.38 -2.33 8.95
CA VAL A 68 -1.37 -1.38 10.07
C VAL A 68 -1.17 -2.09 11.41
N LYS A 69 -0.93 -1.32 12.48
CA LYS A 69 -0.89 -1.88 13.84
C LYS A 69 -2.30 -2.27 14.29
N PRO A 70 -2.45 -3.26 15.20
CA PRO A 70 -3.78 -3.68 15.66
C PRO A 70 -4.63 -2.55 16.25
N HIS A 71 -4.03 -1.58 16.95
CA HIS A 71 -4.74 -0.42 17.51
C HIS A 71 -5.13 0.65 16.47
N ASP A 72 -4.60 0.55 15.24
CA ASP A 72 -4.90 1.47 14.15
C ASP A 72 -5.99 0.92 13.19
N ILE A 73 -6.57 -0.25 13.48
CA ILE A 73 -7.49 -0.91 12.55
C ILE A 73 -8.89 -0.29 12.51
N ASP A 74 -9.43 0.07 13.68
CA ASP A 74 -10.78 0.67 13.79
C ASP A 74 -10.96 1.94 12.94
N PRO A 75 -10.01 2.91 12.90
CA PRO A 75 -10.14 4.08 12.03
C PRO A 75 -9.91 3.80 10.54
N VAL A 76 -9.59 2.57 10.15
CA VAL A 76 -9.34 2.17 8.75
C VAL A 76 -10.55 1.48 8.11
N ILE A 77 -11.42 0.85 8.92
CA ILE A 77 -12.57 0.07 8.48
C ILE A 77 -13.89 0.85 8.49
#